data_AF-A0A2X1NY62-F1
#
_entry.id   AF-A0A2X1NY62-F1
#
_cell.length_a   1.000
_cell.length_b   1.000
_cell.length_c   1.000
_cell.angle_alpha   90.00
_cell.angle_beta   90.00
_cell.angle_gamma   90.00
#
_symmetry.space_group_name_H-M   'P 1'
#
loop_
_entity.id
_entity.type
_entity.pdbx_description
1 polymer ?
#
loop_
_entity_poly.entity_id
_entity_poly.type
_entity_poly.pdbx_seq_one_letter_code
_entity_poly.pdbx_strand_id
1 'polypeptide(L)'
;MFSAEEWQPQNRGFDYFMGFHAAGTAYYNSPSLFKNRERVPAKGYISDQLTDEAIGVVDRAKTLDQPFMLYLAYNAPHLPNDNPAPEQYQKQFNTGSQTADNYYASVYSVDQGVKRILEQLKKNGQYDNTIILFTSDNCCKTNGE
;
A
#
# COMPACT_ATOMS: atom_id res chain seq x y z
N MET A 1 4.82 -15.69 11.86
CA MET A 1 4.48 -16.88 11.06
C MET A 1 4.03 -16.38 9.69
N PHE A 2 4.60 -16.89 8.59
CA PHE A 2 4.13 -16.54 7.25
C PHE A 2 2.98 -17.48 6.87
N SER A 3 2.03 -17.01 6.06
CA SER A 3 0.99 -17.88 5.50
C SER A 3 1.63 -19.06 4.75
N ALA A 4 1.14 -20.28 4.99
CA ALA A 4 1.58 -21.45 4.23
C ALA A 4 1.30 -21.25 2.74
N GLU A 5 2.08 -21.92 1.90
CA GLU A 5 2.08 -21.71 0.45
C GLU A 5 0.68 -21.87 -0.18
N GLU A 6 -0.09 -22.86 0.28
CA GLU A 6 -1.47 -23.12 -0.13
C GLU A 6 -2.47 -21.95 0.11
N TRP A 7 -2.11 -21.00 0.98
CA TRP A 7 -2.92 -19.83 1.33
C TRP A 7 -2.44 -18.55 0.64
N GLN A 8 -1.37 -18.61 -0.17
CA GLN A 8 -0.81 -17.43 -0.84
C GLN A 8 -1.69 -16.95 -2.02
N PRO A 9 -1.67 -15.65 -2.36
CA PRO A 9 -2.51 -15.06 -3.41
C PRO A 9 -2.40 -15.75 -4.78
N GLN A 10 -1.22 -16.25 -5.13
CA GLN A 10 -0.99 -16.93 -6.41
C GLN A 10 -1.76 -18.25 -6.52
N ASN A 11 -2.14 -18.85 -5.39
CA ASN A 11 -3.02 -20.02 -5.35
C ASN A 11 -4.52 -19.63 -5.23
N ARG A 12 -4.85 -18.34 -5.38
CA ARG A 12 -6.19 -17.74 -5.27
C ARG A 12 -6.53 -16.86 -6.48
N GLY A 13 -5.83 -17.06 -7.60
CA GLY A 13 -6.13 -16.39 -8.88
C GLY A 13 -5.36 -15.09 -9.13
N PHE A 14 -4.39 -14.73 -8.29
CA PHE A 14 -3.53 -13.57 -8.55
C PHE A 14 -2.29 -13.97 -9.36
N ASP A 15 -2.15 -13.46 -10.59
CA ASP A 15 -0.97 -13.72 -11.44
C ASP A 15 0.31 -13.03 -10.92
N TYR A 16 0.15 -12.00 -10.11
CA TYR A 16 1.23 -11.19 -9.55
C TYR A 16 0.96 -10.88 -8.07
N PHE A 17 2.02 -10.95 -7.25
CA PHE A 17 1.98 -10.53 -5.86
C PHE A 17 3.19 -9.68 -5.50
N MET A 18 2.95 -8.55 -4.85
CA MET A 18 3.94 -7.80 -4.08
C MET A 18 3.33 -7.46 -2.72
N GLY A 19 3.93 -7.95 -1.64
CA GLY A 19 3.39 -7.71 -0.31
C GLY A 19 4.06 -8.57 0.75
N PHE A 20 3.38 -8.76 1.87
CA PHE A 20 3.88 -9.51 3.02
C PHE A 20 2.85 -10.57 3.44
N HIS A 21 3.33 -11.69 3.99
CA HIS A 21 2.50 -12.84 4.39
C HIS A 21 2.23 -12.88 5.92
N ALA A 22 2.36 -11.75 6.59
CA ALA A 22 2.19 -11.61 8.04
C ALA A 22 1.05 -10.61 8.34
N ALA A 23 0.58 -10.57 9.59
CA ALA A 23 -0.46 -9.62 10.03
C ALA A 23 -0.01 -8.14 9.95
N GLY A 24 1.29 -7.89 9.82
CA GLY A 24 1.87 -6.57 9.67
C GLY A 24 3.35 -6.67 9.31
N THR A 25 3.97 -5.54 9.03
CA THR A 25 5.38 -5.47 8.63
C THR A 25 5.97 -4.11 9.02
N ALA A 26 7.29 -4.02 9.13
CA ALA A 26 7.96 -2.73 9.30
C ALA A 26 7.63 -1.79 8.13
N TYR A 27 7.41 -0.51 8.44
CA TYR A 27 7.15 0.53 7.44
C TYR A 27 8.36 0.84 6.55
N TYR A 28 9.57 0.65 7.08
CA TYR A 28 10.81 0.95 6.38
C TYR A 28 11.68 -0.29 6.23
N ASN A 29 12.23 -0.50 5.03
CA ASN A 29 13.23 -1.52 4.74
C ASN A 29 12.87 -2.90 5.33
N SER A 30 11.58 -3.26 5.27
CA SER A 30 11.11 -4.53 5.81
C SER A 30 11.84 -5.71 5.19
N PRO A 31 12.32 -6.67 6.01
CA PRO A 31 12.91 -7.91 5.52
C PRO A 31 11.83 -8.90 5.05
N SER A 32 10.54 -8.60 5.18
CA SER A 32 9.42 -9.54 5.05
C SER A 32 8.53 -9.28 3.84
N LEU A 33 9.03 -8.58 2.83
CA LEU A 33 8.35 -8.47 1.54
C LEU A 33 8.64 -9.67 0.65
N PHE A 34 7.66 -9.98 -0.19
CA PHE A 34 7.72 -11.02 -1.19
C PHE A 34 7.27 -10.44 -2.52
N LYS A 35 8.05 -10.74 -3.56
CA LYS A 35 7.65 -10.57 -4.96
C LYS A 35 7.35 -11.95 -5.49
N ASN A 36 6.08 -12.23 -5.73
CA ASN A 36 5.56 -13.57 -5.94
C ASN A 36 6.00 -14.51 -4.80
N ARG A 37 6.78 -15.55 -5.10
CA ARG A 37 7.24 -16.54 -4.11
C ARG A 37 8.63 -16.20 -3.54
N GLU A 38 9.26 -15.14 -4.04
CA GLU A 38 10.62 -14.78 -3.66
C GLU A 38 10.60 -13.68 -2.61
N ARG A 39 11.33 -13.89 -1.51
CA ARG A 39 11.56 -12.84 -0.53
C ARG A 39 12.45 -11.75 -1.13
N VAL A 40 12.00 -10.50 -1.06
CA VAL A 40 12.74 -9.34 -1.52
C VAL A 40 12.88 -8.32 -0.38
N PRO A 41 14.01 -7.60 -0.28
CA PRO A 41 14.11 -6.50 0.68
C PRO A 41 13.17 -5.37 0.26
N ALA A 42 12.41 -4.81 1.20
CA ALA A 42 11.69 -3.57 0.94
C ALA A 42 12.70 -2.43 0.76
N LYS A 43 12.32 -1.45 -0.07
CA LYS A 43 13.12 -0.26 -0.34
C LYS A 43 12.37 0.96 0.17
N GLY A 44 12.94 1.62 1.17
CA GLY A 44 12.35 2.83 1.72
C GLY A 44 11.00 2.54 2.40
N TYR A 45 10.04 3.44 2.19
CA TYR A 45 8.73 3.41 2.83
C TYR A 45 7.76 2.50 2.06
N ILE A 46 7.19 1.51 2.75
CA ILE A 46 6.41 0.43 2.13
C ILE A 46 5.17 0.93 1.40
N SER A 47 4.48 1.96 1.90
CA SER A 47 3.29 2.50 1.20
C SER A 47 3.66 3.10 -0.15
N ASP A 48 4.82 3.75 -0.24
CA ASP A 48 5.33 4.29 -1.52
C ASP A 48 5.69 3.13 -2.46
N GLN A 49 6.42 2.12 -1.97
CA GLN A 49 6.79 0.95 -2.78
C GLN A 49 5.57 0.18 -3.30
N LEU A 50 4.54 -0.02 -2.46
CA LEU A 50 3.29 -0.68 -2.88
C LEU A 50 2.53 0.15 -3.92
N THR A 51 2.54 1.49 -3.79
CA THR A 51 1.98 2.40 -4.80
C THR A 51 2.72 2.28 -6.12
N ASP A 52 4.05 2.25 -6.10
CA ASP A 52 4.88 2.14 -7.31
C ASP A 52 4.61 0.83 -8.06
N GLU A 53 4.47 -0.27 -7.31
CA GLU A 53 4.15 -1.58 -7.88
C GLU A 53 2.71 -1.64 -8.43
N ALA A 54 1.76 -0.98 -7.79
CA ALA A 54 0.40 -0.82 -8.32
C ALA A 54 0.36 -0.02 -9.63
N ILE A 55 1.12 1.07 -9.72
CA ILE A 55 1.29 1.84 -10.96
C ILE A 55 1.87 0.96 -12.07
N GLY A 56 2.86 0.13 -11.76
CA GLY A 56 3.43 -0.84 -12.70
C GLY A 56 2.40 -1.84 -13.24
N VAL A 57 1.45 -2.30 -12.41
CA VAL A 57 0.34 -3.15 -12.86
C VAL A 57 -0.57 -2.41 -13.85
N VAL A 58 -0.93 -1.16 -13.55
CA VAL A 58 -1.76 -0.32 -14.44
C VAL A 58 -1.07 -0.13 -15.80
N ASP A 59 0.23 0.16 -15.81
CA ASP A 59 1.02 0.33 -17.03
C ASP A 59 1.14 -0.95 -17.84
N ARG A 60 1.33 -2.08 -17.17
CA ARG A 60 1.37 -3.39 -17.82
C ARG A 60 0.02 -3.74 -18.45
N ALA A 61 -1.09 -3.49 -17.76
CA ALA A 61 -2.43 -3.73 -18.28
C ALA A 61 -2.68 -2.91 -19.56
N LYS A 62 -2.23 -1.64 -19.59
CA LYS A 62 -2.30 -0.81 -20.79
C LYS A 62 -1.44 -1.35 -21.93
N THR A 63 -0.21 -1.78 -21.62
CA THR A 63 0.75 -2.30 -22.61
C THR A 63 0.26 -3.60 -23.25
N LEU A 64 -0.38 -4.47 -22.47
CA LEU A 64 -0.89 -5.77 -22.95
C LEU A 64 -2.32 -5.68 -23.50
N ASP A 65 -2.98 -4.53 -23.38
CA ASP A 65 -4.39 -4.32 -23.73
C ASP A 65 -5.32 -5.36 -23.07
N GLN A 66 -5.13 -5.57 -21.76
CA GLN A 66 -5.88 -6.56 -20.98
C GLN A 66 -6.56 -5.90 -19.76
N PRO A 67 -7.78 -6.37 -19.38
CA PRO A 67 -8.37 -5.97 -18.12
C PRO A 67 -7.52 -6.47 -16.94
N PHE A 68 -7.63 -5.80 -15.80
CA PHE A 68 -6.89 -6.18 -14.59
C PHE A 68 -7.79 -6.11 -13.36
N MET A 69 -7.43 -6.90 -12.35
CA MET A 69 -7.89 -6.72 -10.98
C MET A 69 -6.67 -6.35 -10.13
N LEU A 70 -6.71 -5.20 -9.48
CA LEU A 70 -5.69 -4.74 -8.54
C LEU A 70 -6.29 -4.72 -7.14
N TYR A 71 -5.74 -5.53 -6.23
CA TYR A 71 -6.05 -5.48 -4.81
C TYR A 71 -4.85 -4.90 -4.06
N LEU A 72 -4.97 -3.65 -3.62
CA LEU A 72 -3.90 -2.90 -2.95
C LEU A 72 -4.23 -2.75 -1.47
N ALA A 73 -3.66 -3.64 -0.65
CA ALA A 73 -3.80 -3.60 0.80
C ALA A 73 -2.58 -2.92 1.44
N TYR A 74 -2.69 -1.63 1.73
CA TYR A 74 -1.68 -0.91 2.50
C TYR A 74 -1.61 -1.46 3.92
N ASN A 75 -0.42 -1.47 4.52
CA ASN A 75 -0.30 -1.67 5.96
C ASN A 75 -0.66 -0.38 6.73
N ALA A 76 -0.39 0.79 6.12
CA ALA A 76 -0.69 2.08 6.73
C ALA A 76 -2.20 2.25 6.93
N PRO A 77 -2.68 2.83 8.05
CA PRO A 77 -1.92 3.42 9.15
C PRO A 77 -1.82 2.51 10.39
N HIS A 78 -1.69 1.19 10.23
CA HIS A 78 -1.68 0.22 11.33
C HIS A 78 -0.58 0.51 12.36
N LEU A 79 -0.92 0.44 13.65
CA LEU A 79 0.00 0.71 14.77
C LEU A 79 1.03 -0.43 14.98
N PRO A 80 2.21 -0.17 15.56
CA PRO A 80 2.69 1.11 16.07
C PRO A 80 3.15 2.07 14.96
N ASN A 81 2.78 3.35 15.07
CA ASN A 81 3.22 4.43 14.17
C ASN A 81 4.33 5.28 14.81
N ASP A 82 5.17 4.68 15.63
CA ASP A 82 6.27 5.40 16.31
C ASP A 82 7.35 5.84 15.32
N ASN A 83 7.44 5.15 14.18
CA ASN A 83 8.31 5.53 13.08
C ASN A 83 7.57 6.51 12.16
N PRO A 84 8.01 7.78 12.07
CA PRO A 84 7.31 8.78 11.29
C PRO A 84 7.28 8.41 9.80
N ALA A 85 6.20 8.79 9.10
CA ALA A 85 6.15 8.71 7.65
C ALA A 85 7.25 9.60 7.03
N PRO A 86 7.58 9.45 5.73
CA PRO A 86 8.56 10.33 5.09
C PRO A 86 8.27 11.82 5.31
N GLU A 87 9.31 12.64 5.41
CA GLU A 87 9.23 14.08 5.75
C GLU A 87 8.22 14.84 4.89
N GLN A 88 8.12 14.48 3.60
CA GLN A 88 7.17 15.07 2.66
C GLN A 88 5.70 14.96 3.11
N TYR A 89 5.36 13.91 3.87
CA TYR A 89 4.04 13.70 4.48
C TYR A 89 3.97 14.28 5.89
N GLN A 90 5.01 14.08 6.69
CA GLN A 90 5.04 14.54 8.09
C GLN A 90 4.88 16.04 8.23
N LYS A 91 5.53 16.83 7.38
CA LYS A 91 5.50 18.29 7.46
C LYS A 91 4.12 18.93 7.26
N GLN A 92 3.11 18.15 6.86
CA GLN A 92 1.73 18.63 6.67
C GLN A 92 0.96 18.74 7.99
N PHE A 93 1.47 18.15 9.08
CA PHE A 93 0.78 18.05 10.35
C PHE A 93 1.61 18.64 11.48
N ASN A 94 0.95 19.39 12.37
CA ASN A 94 1.53 19.96 13.58
C ASN A 94 0.41 20.17 14.59
N THR A 95 -0.17 19.07 15.06
CA THR A 95 -1.32 19.08 15.98
C THR A 95 -0.90 19.27 17.44
N GLY A 96 0.40 19.26 17.73
CA GLY A 96 0.94 19.27 19.09
C GLY A 96 0.97 17.88 19.75
N SER A 97 0.54 16.83 19.04
CA SER A 97 0.62 15.44 19.47
C SER A 97 1.37 14.61 18.43
N GLN A 98 2.58 14.16 18.78
CA GLN A 98 3.41 13.35 17.87
C GLN A 98 2.69 12.09 17.39
N THR A 99 1.88 11.47 18.25
CA THR A 99 1.09 10.29 17.91
C THR A 99 0.03 10.60 16.86
N ALA A 100 -0.68 11.72 17.01
CA ALA A 100 -1.69 12.15 16.03
C ALA A 100 -1.01 12.55 14.71
N ASP A 101 0.08 13.32 14.76
CA ASP A 101 0.84 13.74 13.58
C ASP A 101 1.39 12.53 12.81
N ASN A 102 1.92 11.52 13.50
CA ASN A 102 2.37 10.29 12.86
C ASN A 102 1.22 9.53 12.19
N TYR A 103 0.08 9.41 12.87
CA TYR A 103 -1.09 8.74 12.31
C TYR A 103 -1.62 9.48 11.08
N TYR A 104 -1.81 10.80 11.15
CA TYR A 104 -2.29 11.61 10.03
C TYR A 104 -1.32 11.61 8.86
N ALA A 105 -0.01 11.67 9.11
CA ALA A 105 1.00 11.55 8.07
C ALA A 105 0.97 10.19 7.37
N SER A 106 0.75 9.09 8.11
CA SER A 106 0.59 7.76 7.52
C SER A 106 -0.69 7.65 6.69
N VAL A 107 -1.82 8.20 7.15
CA VAL A 107 -3.06 8.27 6.35
C VAL A 107 -2.84 9.11 5.08
N TYR A 108 -2.17 10.25 5.22
CA TYR A 108 -1.87 11.14 4.10
C TYR A 108 -0.97 10.46 3.06
N SER A 109 -0.04 9.60 3.48
CA SER A 109 0.77 8.82 2.54
C SER A 109 -0.08 7.86 1.69
N VAL A 110 -1.15 7.28 2.25
CA VAL A 110 -2.11 6.44 1.50
C VAL A 110 -2.91 7.30 0.52
N ASP A 111 -3.40 8.46 0.96
CA ASP A 111 -4.10 9.41 0.09
C ASP A 111 -3.26 9.83 -1.12
N GLN A 112 -1.99 10.18 -0.89
CA GLN A 112 -1.06 10.51 -1.97
C GLN A 112 -0.78 9.31 -2.87
N GLY A 113 -0.67 8.10 -2.32
CA GLY A 113 -0.55 6.87 -3.11
C GLY A 113 -1.75 6.65 -4.04
N VAL A 114 -2.98 6.77 -3.50
CA VAL A 114 -4.22 6.69 -4.27
C VAL A 114 -4.23 7.74 -5.38
N LYS A 115 -3.93 9.01 -5.06
CA LYS A 115 -3.85 10.09 -6.05
C LYS A 115 -2.94 9.72 -7.23
N ARG A 116 -1.74 9.21 -6.95
CA ARG A 116 -0.76 8.81 -8.00
C ARG A 116 -1.31 7.71 -8.90
N ILE A 117 -2.02 6.71 -8.35
CA ILE A 117 -2.66 5.64 -9.13
C ILE A 117 -3.78 6.20 -10.01
N LEU A 118 -4.63 7.08 -9.47
CA LEU A 118 -5.70 7.72 -10.24
C LEU A 118 -5.16 8.58 -11.37
N GLU A 119 -4.07 9.32 -11.12
CA GLU A 119 -3.37 10.09 -12.15
C GLU A 119 -2.81 9.19 -13.25
N GLN A 120 -2.24 8.03 -12.89
CA GLN A 120 -1.76 7.08 -13.89
C GLN A 120 -2.90 6.48 -14.72
N LEU A 121 -4.01 6.09 -14.08
CA LEU A 121 -5.20 5.60 -14.80
C LEU A 121 -5.72 6.63 -15.80
N LYS A 122 -5.76 7.92 -15.42
CA LYS A 122 -6.15 9.02 -16.32
C LYS A 122 -5.17 9.18 -17.46
N LYS A 123 -3.87 9.18 -17.17
CA LYS A 123 -2.78 9.27 -18.16
C LYS A 123 -2.86 8.15 -19.20
N ASN A 124 -3.22 6.94 -18.78
CA ASN A 124 -3.32 5.78 -19.67
C ASN A 124 -4.68 5.65 -20.38
N GLY A 125 -5.63 6.55 -20.09
CA GLY A 125 -7.01 6.48 -20.62
C GLY A 125 -7.81 5.30 -20.08
N GLN A 126 -7.45 4.77 -18.90
CA GLN A 126 -8.08 3.62 -18.26
C GLN A 126 -9.09 4.03 -17.17
N TYR A 127 -9.06 5.29 -16.71
CA TYR A 127 -9.84 5.78 -15.57
C TYR A 127 -11.35 5.54 -15.72
N ASP A 128 -11.95 5.92 -16.85
CA ASP A 128 -13.41 5.83 -17.05
C ASP A 128 -13.92 4.38 -17.18
N ASN A 129 -13.02 3.43 -17.48
CA ASN A 129 -13.32 2.00 -17.58
C ASN A 129 -12.80 1.20 -16.38
N THR A 130 -12.54 1.86 -15.24
CA THR A 130 -12.05 1.22 -14.02
C THR A 130 -13.04 1.44 -12.88
N ILE A 131 -13.54 0.36 -12.28
CA ILE A 131 -14.29 0.45 -11.03
C ILE A 131 -13.29 0.59 -9.87
N ILE A 132 -13.45 1.63 -9.07
CA ILE A 132 -12.57 1.92 -7.93
C ILE A 132 -13.37 1.76 -6.64
N LEU A 133 -12.88 0.89 -5.76
CA LEU A 133 -13.41 0.70 -4.41
C LEU A 133 -12.32 1.04 -3.39
N PHE A 134 -12.61 1.95 -2.47
CA PHE A 134 -11.73 2.32 -1.36
C PHE A 134 -12.42 1.95 -0.04
N THR A 135 -11.73 1.18 0.80
CA THR A 135 -12.25 0.68 2.06
C THR A 135 -11.12 0.36 3.02
N SER A 136 -11.46 0.03 4.27
CA SER A 136 -10.54 -0.41 5.32
C SER A 136 -11.00 -1.76 5.86
N ASP A 137 -10.08 -2.57 6.36
CA ASP A 137 -10.37 -3.84 7.04
C ASP A 137 -11.13 -3.64 8.36
N ASN A 138 -10.73 -2.61 9.12
CA ASN A 138 -11.38 -2.12 10.33
C ASN A 138 -11.00 -0.67 10.60
N CYS A 139 -11.64 -0.06 11.61
CA CYS A 139 -11.26 1.25 12.12
C CYS A 139 -10.08 1.15 13.13
N CYS A 140 -9.55 2.30 13.53
CA CYS A 140 -8.59 2.42 14.62
C CYS A 140 -9.30 2.94 15.88
N LYS A 141 -9.07 2.32 17.04
CA LYS A 141 -9.44 2.91 18.34
C LYS A 141 -8.20 3.61 18.88
N THR A 142 -8.19 4.94 18.86
CA THR A 142 -7.22 5.72 19.62
C THR A 142 -7.64 5.65 21.09
N ASN A 143 -6.76 5.17 21.97
CA ASN A 143 -7.06 5.18 23.40
C ASN A 143 -7.06 6.64 23.88
N GLY A 144 -8.24 7.25 24.07
CA GLY A 144 -8.36 8.49 24.85
C GLY A 144 -9.19 9.64 24.28
N GLU A 145 -9.91 9.46 23.16
CA GLU A 145 -10.92 10.45 22.68
C GLU A 145 -12.23 9.75 22.32
#